data_AF-A0A1T4JR92-F1
#
_entry.id   AF-A0A1T4JR92-F1
#
_cell.length_a   1.000
_cell.length_b   1.000
_cell.length_c   1.000
_cell.angle_alpha   90.00
_cell.angle_beta   90.00
_cell.angle_gamma   90.00
#
_symmetry.space_group_name_H-M   'P 1'
#
loop_
_entity.id
_entity.type
_entity.pdbx_description
1 polymer ?
#
loop_
_entity_poly.entity_id
_entity_poly.type
_entity_poly.pdbx_seq_one_letter_code
_entity_poly.pdbx_strand_id
1 'polypeptide(L)'
;MEPIYISIKRIICIFILIIIGGCATIPKKIVWQDAQEVQAHSYKLRTGDIIIKNKVWNEPISWGGHCGVMINDYYVGDYPKIGVNFYPLPPEVWLNEKRKVVVLRYKDFTDKFRKKFMENAWKYSHSKYLITLNKKNPKDFYCSKYVWFLFYKTAKDLGYNLDIDSNKGLLVFPYDFLDSKYLEQVIIK
;
A
#
# COMPACT_ATOMS: atom_id res chain seq x y z
N MET A 1 -45.20 -32.50 -12.92
CA MET A 1 -44.10 -31.57 -13.17
C MET A 1 -43.44 -31.21 -11.85
N GLU A 2 -42.53 -32.04 -11.34
CA GLU A 2 -41.59 -31.62 -10.28
C GLU A 2 -40.28 -32.41 -10.38
N PRO A 3 -39.28 -31.88 -11.12
CA PRO A 3 -37.89 -32.24 -10.81
C PRO A 3 -36.94 -31.03 -10.77
N ILE A 4 -37.44 -29.79 -10.77
CA ILE A 4 -36.58 -28.59 -10.87
C ILE A 4 -36.23 -27.98 -9.50
N TYR A 5 -37.04 -28.21 -8.46
CA TYR A 5 -36.87 -27.53 -7.16
C TYR A 5 -35.70 -28.08 -6.30
N ILE A 6 -35.25 -29.31 -6.55
CA ILE A 6 -34.12 -29.94 -5.83
C ILE A 6 -32.76 -29.43 -6.34
N SER A 7 -32.72 -28.75 -7.49
CA SER A 7 -31.49 -28.29 -8.15
C SER A 7 -30.96 -26.97 -7.56
N ILE A 8 -31.84 -26.01 -7.25
CA ILE A 8 -31.42 -24.65 -6.84
C ILE A 8 -30.87 -24.61 -5.40
N LYS A 9 -31.50 -25.31 -4.44
CA LYS A 9 -31.00 -25.36 -3.06
C LYS A 9 -29.60 -25.97 -2.96
N ARG A 10 -29.30 -27.02 -3.74
CA ARG A 10 -27.98 -27.65 -3.77
C ARG A 10 -26.94 -26.73 -4.41
N ILE A 11 -27.29 -26.01 -5.48
CA ILE A 11 -26.40 -25.02 -6.12
C ILE A 11 -26.10 -23.86 -5.17
N ILE A 12 -27.10 -23.34 -4.45
CA ILE A 12 -26.91 -22.27 -3.44
C ILE A 12 -26.01 -22.76 -2.30
N CYS A 13 -26.21 -23.99 -1.80
CA CYS A 13 -25.36 -24.55 -0.77
C CYS A 13 -23.90 -24.75 -1.24
N ILE A 14 -23.69 -25.19 -2.48
CA ILE A 14 -22.34 -25.33 -3.06
C ILE A 14 -21.69 -23.95 -3.23
N PHE A 15 -22.44 -22.94 -3.67
CA PHE A 15 -21.95 -21.57 -3.79
C PHE A 15 -21.57 -20.99 -2.41
N ILE A 16 -22.35 -21.26 -1.37
CA ILE A 16 -22.03 -20.90 0.02
C ILE A 16 -20.77 -21.63 0.50
N LEU A 17 -20.64 -22.93 0.25
CA LEU A 17 -19.47 -23.72 0.69
C LEU A 17 -18.16 -23.27 0.01
N ILE A 18 -18.20 -22.82 -1.23
CA ILE A 18 -17.03 -22.24 -1.93
C ILE A 18 -16.59 -20.91 -1.29
N ILE A 19 -17.52 -20.13 -0.72
CA ILE A 19 -17.20 -18.87 0.00
C ILE A 19 -16.49 -19.15 1.32
N ILE A 20 -16.78 -20.28 2.00
CA ILE A 20 -16.18 -20.63 3.30
C ILE A 20 -14.91 -21.48 3.17
N GLY A 21 -14.70 -22.14 2.03
CA GLY A 21 -13.57 -23.01 1.76
C GLY A 21 -12.27 -22.30 1.36
N GLY A 22 -12.27 -20.96 1.33
CA GLY A 22 -11.04 -20.20 1.16
C GLY A 22 -10.08 -20.53 2.30
N CYS A 23 -8.90 -21.06 1.96
CA CYS A 23 -7.84 -21.39 2.91
C CYS A 23 -7.59 -20.16 3.80
N ALA A 24 -8.03 -20.22 5.06
CA ALA A 24 -7.90 -19.11 5.99
C ALA A 24 -6.41 -18.94 6.32
N THR A 25 -5.73 -18.08 5.57
CA THR A 25 -4.44 -17.57 5.99
C THR A 25 -4.65 -16.90 7.34
N ILE A 26 -3.96 -17.39 8.37
CA ILE A 26 -3.96 -16.75 9.69
C ILE A 26 -3.58 -15.27 9.47
N PRO A 27 -4.46 -14.32 9.80
CA PRO A 27 -4.19 -12.92 9.50
C PRO A 27 -2.92 -12.49 10.23
N LYS A 28 -2.01 -11.85 9.48
CA LYS A 28 -0.77 -11.32 10.04
C LYS A 28 -1.14 -10.33 11.15
N LYS A 29 -0.67 -10.57 12.38
CA LYS A 29 -0.92 -9.64 13.48
C LYS A 29 -0.15 -8.34 13.23
N ILE A 30 -0.86 -7.30 12.78
CA ILE A 30 -0.30 -5.98 12.52
C ILE A 30 -0.19 -5.19 13.83
N VAL A 31 0.99 -4.62 14.09
CA VAL A 31 1.25 -3.76 15.25
C VAL A 31 1.18 -2.28 14.86
N TRP A 32 0.19 -1.56 15.36
CA TRP A 32 0.08 -0.12 15.15
C TRP A 32 0.98 0.65 16.12
N GLN A 33 1.87 1.50 15.62
CA GLN A 33 2.87 2.26 16.37
C GLN A 33 2.44 3.73 16.49
N ASP A 34 2.84 4.43 17.54
CA ASP A 34 2.62 5.88 17.62
C ASP A 34 3.43 6.60 16.56
N ALA A 35 2.79 7.48 15.76
CA ALA A 35 3.49 8.24 14.73
C ALA A 35 4.63 9.07 15.32
N GLN A 36 4.44 9.65 16.51
CA GLN A 36 5.47 10.41 17.24
C GLN A 36 6.66 9.54 17.68
N GLU A 37 6.43 8.27 18.01
CA GLU A 37 7.51 7.33 18.34
C GLU A 37 8.34 6.98 17.09
N VAL A 38 7.65 6.73 15.96
CA VAL A 38 8.30 6.52 14.67
C VAL A 38 9.03 7.78 14.20
N GLN A 39 8.48 8.96 14.48
CA GLN A 39 9.06 10.27 14.18
C GLN A 39 10.38 10.46 14.94
N ALA A 40 10.41 10.20 16.26
CA ALA A 40 11.60 10.31 17.10
C ALA A 40 12.74 9.35 16.66
N HIS A 41 12.36 8.25 16.00
CA HIS A 41 13.28 7.23 15.50
C HIS A 41 13.31 7.17 13.95
N SER A 42 13.01 8.29 13.28
CA SER A 42 12.94 8.38 11.81
C SER A 42 14.23 7.94 11.13
N TYR A 43 15.39 8.09 11.78
CA TYR A 43 16.69 7.62 11.31
C TYR A 43 16.78 6.09 11.07
N LYS A 44 15.82 5.30 11.59
CA LYS A 44 15.70 3.85 11.34
C LYS A 44 14.91 3.52 10.06
N LEU A 45 14.19 4.50 9.50
CA LEU A 45 13.50 4.37 8.22
C LEU A 45 14.54 4.30 7.10
N ARG A 46 14.21 3.56 6.04
CA ARG A 46 15.08 3.33 4.88
C ARG A 46 14.31 3.57 3.60
N THR A 47 15.04 3.90 2.52
CA THR A 47 14.49 3.94 1.16
C THR A 47 13.63 2.70 0.89
N GLY A 48 12.41 2.91 0.40
CA GLY A 48 11.44 1.86 0.12
C GLY A 48 10.51 1.52 1.28
N ASP A 49 10.74 2.00 2.51
CA ASP A 49 9.79 1.79 3.60
C ASP A 49 8.45 2.46 3.29
N ILE A 50 7.36 1.69 3.36
CA ILE A 50 5.99 2.16 3.19
C ILE A 50 5.43 2.48 4.57
N ILE A 51 4.90 3.69 4.74
CA ILE A 51 4.33 4.13 6.01
C ILE A 51 2.82 4.33 5.82
N ILE A 52 2.01 3.58 6.56
CA ILE A 52 0.55 3.59 6.47
C ILE A 52 -0.01 4.20 7.74
N LYS A 53 -0.86 5.22 7.59
CA LYS A 53 -1.59 5.86 8.70
C LYS A 53 -2.93 5.15 8.92
N ASN A 54 -3.31 4.96 10.18
CA ASN A 54 -4.58 4.31 10.56
C ASN A 54 -5.79 5.12 10.06
N LYS A 55 -6.90 4.48 9.70
CA LYS A 55 -8.10 5.20 9.21
C LYS A 55 -8.62 6.16 10.29
N VAL A 56 -9.10 7.32 9.85
CA VAL A 56 -9.77 8.28 10.74
C VAL A 56 -11.21 8.43 10.25
N TRP A 57 -12.17 7.98 11.05
CA TRP A 57 -13.57 7.83 10.64
C TRP A 57 -14.39 9.12 10.67
N ASN A 58 -13.88 10.17 11.31
CA ASN A 58 -14.52 11.50 11.32
C ASN A 58 -14.13 12.37 10.09
N GLU A 59 -13.24 11.89 9.23
CA GLU A 59 -12.74 12.62 8.05
C GLU A 59 -12.91 11.76 6.78
N PRO A 60 -13.82 12.13 5.85
CA PRO A 60 -14.11 11.32 4.65
C PRO A 60 -12.88 10.98 3.79
N ILE A 61 -11.91 11.89 3.73
CA ILE A 61 -10.66 11.71 2.99
C ILE A 61 -9.77 10.63 3.64
N SER A 62 -9.88 10.45 4.97
CA SER A 62 -9.10 9.51 5.78
C SER A 62 -9.76 8.13 5.92
N TRP A 63 -10.97 7.92 5.36
CA TRP A 63 -11.70 6.64 5.41
C TRP A 63 -10.99 5.52 4.64
N GLY A 64 -10.28 5.87 3.57
CA GLY A 64 -9.42 4.95 2.81
C GLY A 64 -8.09 4.64 3.49
N GLY A 65 -7.75 5.36 4.56
CA GLY A 65 -6.38 5.44 5.08
C GLY A 65 -5.52 6.40 4.25
N HIS A 66 -4.24 6.55 4.62
CA HIS A 66 -3.25 7.29 3.85
C HIS A 66 -1.91 6.59 3.95
N CYS A 67 -1.08 6.66 2.91
CA CYS A 67 0.27 6.12 2.98
C CYS A 67 1.27 6.93 2.17
N GLY A 68 2.52 6.93 2.62
CA GLY A 68 3.67 7.42 1.88
C GLY A 68 4.72 6.32 1.73
N VAL A 69 5.78 6.61 0.99
CA VAL A 69 6.95 5.74 0.88
C VAL A 69 8.23 6.55 0.95
N MET A 70 9.24 6.04 1.65
CA MET A 70 10.58 6.64 1.64
C MET A 70 11.17 6.56 0.22
N ILE A 71 11.16 7.67 -0.52
CA ILE A 71 11.66 7.73 -1.91
C ILE A 71 13.18 7.75 -1.97
N ASN A 72 13.80 8.13 -0.86
CA ASN A 72 15.21 8.02 -0.53
C ASN A 72 15.32 8.01 1.02
N ASP A 73 16.53 8.05 1.58
CA ASP A 73 16.73 7.97 3.03
C ASP A 73 16.35 9.27 3.80
N TYR A 74 15.91 10.31 3.09
CA TYR A 74 15.61 11.64 3.64
C TYR A 74 14.16 12.09 3.47
N TYR A 75 13.45 11.56 2.48
CA TYR A 75 12.12 12.06 2.12
C TYR A 75 11.10 10.94 1.99
N VAL A 76 9.91 11.19 2.53
CA VAL A 76 8.68 10.47 2.23
C VAL A 76 8.06 11.12 0.99
N GLY A 77 7.91 10.35 -0.08
CA GLY A 77 7.11 10.74 -1.23
C GLY A 77 5.63 10.52 -0.95
N ASP A 78 4.83 11.56 -1.17
CA ASP A 78 3.41 11.58 -0.86
C ASP A 78 2.57 12.22 -1.98
N TYR A 79 1.33 11.74 -2.10
CA TYR A 79 0.24 12.36 -2.83
C TYR A 79 -0.91 12.58 -1.83
N PRO A 80 -0.95 13.75 -1.15
CA PRO A 80 -1.71 13.88 0.09
C PRO A 80 -3.23 13.98 -0.11
N LYS A 81 -3.69 14.70 -1.15
CA LYS A 81 -5.12 14.89 -1.44
C LYS A 81 -5.37 15.51 -2.82
N ILE A 82 -6.63 15.45 -3.27
CA ILE A 82 -7.08 16.15 -4.48
C ILE A 82 -6.68 17.64 -4.44
N GLY A 83 -6.13 18.14 -5.55
CA GLY A 83 -5.62 19.51 -5.67
C GLY A 83 -4.19 19.69 -5.20
N VAL A 84 -3.60 18.69 -4.53
CA VAL A 84 -2.18 18.68 -4.16
C VAL A 84 -1.51 17.50 -4.86
N ASN A 85 -0.59 17.80 -5.78
CA ASN A 85 0.17 16.78 -6.50
C ASN A 85 1.23 16.15 -5.57
N PHE A 86 2.27 15.56 -6.16
CA PHE A 86 3.38 15.01 -5.40
C PHE A 86 4.00 16.05 -4.47
N TYR A 87 4.25 15.65 -3.22
CA TYR A 87 4.86 16.50 -2.22
C TYR A 87 5.83 15.69 -1.34
N PRO A 88 7.15 15.79 -1.58
CA PRO A 88 8.13 15.10 -0.76
C PRO A 88 8.36 15.88 0.54
N LEU A 89 8.32 15.18 1.67
CA LEU A 89 8.52 15.76 3.01
C LEU A 89 9.54 14.95 3.80
N PRO A 90 10.36 15.58 4.65
CA PRO A 90 11.13 14.85 5.65
C PRO A 90 10.21 13.98 6.53
N PRO A 91 10.63 12.77 6.94
CA PRO A 91 9.79 11.88 7.74
C PRO A 91 9.35 12.53 9.05
N GLU A 92 10.17 13.39 9.65
CA GLU A 92 9.85 14.15 10.87
C GLU A 92 8.63 15.05 10.66
N VAL A 93 8.50 15.66 9.49
CA VAL A 93 7.38 16.54 9.15
C VAL A 93 6.16 15.70 8.78
N TRP A 94 6.34 14.65 7.97
CA TRP A 94 5.23 13.82 7.49
C TRP A 94 4.54 13.03 8.61
N LEU A 95 5.29 12.65 9.65
CA LEU A 95 4.83 11.93 10.84
C LEU A 95 4.37 12.84 11.99
N ASN A 96 4.42 14.17 11.83
CA ASN A 96 4.05 15.12 12.87
C ASN A 96 2.51 15.21 13.04
N GLU A 97 1.90 14.15 13.56
CA GLU A 97 0.47 14.03 13.78
C GLU A 97 0.16 13.05 14.92
N LYS A 98 -1.04 13.17 15.51
CA LYS A 98 -1.50 12.26 16.57
C LYS A 98 -2.22 11.04 16.01
N ARG A 99 -1.53 10.27 15.15
CA ARG A 99 -2.05 9.04 14.53
C ARG A 99 -1.21 7.82 14.90
N LYS A 100 -1.76 6.64 14.60
CA LYS A 100 -0.99 5.41 14.62
C LYS A 100 -0.53 5.07 13.21
N VAL A 101 0.65 4.47 13.08
CA VAL A 101 1.24 4.07 11.82
C VAL A 101 1.70 2.62 11.81
N VAL A 102 1.77 2.05 10.62
CA VAL A 102 2.46 0.79 10.32
C VAL A 102 3.59 1.11 9.35
N VAL A 103 4.77 0.55 9.60
CA VAL A 103 5.89 0.62 8.66
C VAL A 103 6.07 -0.76 8.05
N LEU A 104 6.07 -0.82 6.71
CA LEU A 104 6.28 -2.05 5.94
C LEU A 104 7.54 -1.93 5.09
N ARG A 105 8.31 -3.01 5.00
CA ARG A 105 9.53 -3.10 4.22
C ARG A 105 9.49 -4.26 3.24
N TYR A 106 9.96 -4.05 2.02
CA TYR A 106 10.09 -5.11 1.04
C TYR A 106 11.28 -6.01 1.38
N LYS A 107 11.03 -7.32 1.47
CA LYS A 107 12.02 -8.33 1.92
C LYS A 107 13.25 -8.41 1.01
N ASP A 108 13.08 -8.19 -0.29
CA ASP A 108 14.14 -8.36 -1.30
C ASP A 108 14.63 -7.02 -1.88
N PHE A 109 14.71 -5.98 -1.04
CA PHE A 109 15.13 -4.63 -1.45
C PHE A 109 16.65 -4.51 -1.62
N THR A 110 17.20 -5.20 -2.62
CA THR A 110 18.63 -5.20 -2.98
C THR A 110 19.12 -3.82 -3.44
N ASP A 111 20.44 -3.59 -3.48
CA ASP A 111 21.02 -2.33 -3.98
C ASP A 111 20.62 -2.02 -5.43
N LYS A 112 20.53 -3.06 -6.28
CA LYS A 112 20.04 -2.93 -7.66
C LYS A 112 18.58 -2.47 -7.68
N PHE A 113 17.74 -3.04 -6.82
CA PHE A 113 16.35 -2.62 -6.67
C PHE A 113 16.26 -1.20 -6.14
N ARG A 114 17.01 -0.86 -5.08
CA ARG A 114 17.08 0.47 -4.47
C ARG A 114 17.43 1.55 -5.48
N LYS A 115 18.50 1.37 -6.25
CA LYS A 115 18.91 2.32 -7.29
C LYS A 115 17.79 2.55 -8.30
N LYS A 116 17.19 1.47 -8.81
CA LYS A 116 16.12 1.56 -9.80
C LYS A 116 14.83 2.16 -9.24
N PHE A 117 14.53 1.85 -7.98
CA PHE A 117 13.40 2.40 -7.24
C PHE A 117 13.52 3.92 -7.13
N MET A 118 14.69 4.43 -6.73
CA MET A 118 14.95 5.87 -6.63
C MET A 118 14.85 6.58 -7.99
N GLU A 119 15.39 5.98 -9.06
CA GLU A 119 15.22 6.50 -10.43
C GLU A 119 13.74 6.64 -10.80
N ASN A 120 12.93 5.61 -10.52
CA ASN A 120 11.50 5.62 -10.80
C ASN A 120 10.76 6.61 -9.90
N ALA A 121 11.09 6.71 -8.62
CA ALA A 121 10.49 7.66 -7.70
C ALA A 121 10.57 9.09 -8.23
N TRP A 122 11.76 9.52 -8.67
CA TRP A 122 11.98 10.83 -9.29
C TRP A 122 11.35 10.98 -10.67
N LYS A 123 11.39 9.94 -11.50
CA LYS A 123 10.76 9.98 -12.83
C LYS A 123 9.26 10.21 -12.74
N TYR A 124 8.60 9.65 -11.74
CA TYR A 124 7.15 9.65 -11.59
C TYR A 124 6.63 10.66 -10.56
N SER A 125 7.51 11.50 -9.99
CA SER A 125 7.15 12.53 -9.00
C SER A 125 6.44 13.76 -9.58
N HIS A 126 6.30 13.88 -10.89
CA HIS A 126 5.71 15.06 -11.54
C HIS A 126 4.27 14.84 -12.01
N SER A 127 3.72 13.65 -11.77
CA SER A 127 2.37 13.29 -12.19
C SER A 127 1.31 14.00 -11.33
N LYS A 128 0.13 14.23 -11.93
CA LYS A 128 -0.98 14.93 -11.25
C LYS A 128 -1.67 14.02 -10.24
N TYR A 129 -2.30 14.61 -9.23
CA TYR A 129 -3.21 13.87 -8.38
C TYR A 129 -4.51 13.52 -9.15
N LEU A 130 -4.84 12.23 -9.29
CA LEU A 130 -6.15 11.77 -9.76
C LEU A 130 -6.45 10.36 -9.27
N ILE A 131 -7.72 10.08 -8.98
CA ILE A 131 -8.19 8.72 -8.70
C ILE A 131 -8.71 8.14 -10.01
N THR A 132 -8.03 7.11 -10.52
CA THR A 132 -8.41 6.41 -11.75
C THR A 132 -8.43 4.90 -11.54
N LEU A 133 -9.30 4.21 -12.29
CA LEU A 133 -9.40 2.75 -12.28
C LEU A 133 -8.25 2.06 -13.05
N ASN A 134 -7.45 2.83 -13.79
CA ASN A 134 -6.26 2.32 -14.46
C ASN A 134 -5.02 2.52 -13.57
N LYS A 135 -4.81 1.63 -12.59
CA LYS A 135 -3.66 1.73 -11.68
C LYS A 135 -2.30 1.68 -12.38
N LYS A 136 -2.21 1.13 -13.60
CA LYS A 136 -0.98 1.06 -14.41
C LYS A 136 -0.67 2.34 -15.20
N ASN A 137 -1.59 3.30 -15.27
CA ASN A 137 -1.34 4.57 -15.95
C ASN A 137 -0.40 5.46 -15.10
N PRO A 138 0.79 5.84 -15.61
CA PRO A 138 1.74 6.66 -14.85
C PRO A 138 1.41 8.16 -14.83
N LYS A 139 0.41 8.63 -15.57
CA LYS A 139 0.11 10.07 -15.72
C LYS A 139 -0.53 10.69 -14.50
N ASP A 140 -1.09 9.86 -13.61
CA ASP A 140 -1.84 10.28 -12.46
C ASP A 140 -1.63 9.34 -11.29
N PHE A 141 -1.60 9.88 -10.08
CA PHE A 141 -1.47 9.09 -8.86
C PHE A 141 -2.37 9.61 -7.74
N TYR A 142 -2.72 8.70 -6.86
CA TYR A 142 -3.08 8.98 -5.47
C TYR A 142 -2.12 8.20 -4.59
N CYS A 143 -2.13 8.46 -3.28
CA CYS A 143 -1.12 7.97 -2.33
C CYS A 143 -0.71 6.49 -2.53
N SER A 144 -1.64 5.55 -2.36
CA SER A 144 -1.36 4.12 -2.49
C SER A 144 -1.10 3.65 -3.92
N LYS A 145 -1.71 4.29 -4.95
CA LYS A 145 -1.37 4.00 -6.34
C LYS A 145 0.09 4.35 -6.65
N TYR A 146 0.58 5.49 -6.16
CA TYR A 146 1.98 5.89 -6.35
C TYR A 146 2.92 4.86 -5.73
N VAL A 147 2.70 4.51 -4.45
CA VAL A 147 3.49 3.50 -3.74
C VAL A 147 3.52 2.20 -4.52
N TRP A 148 2.36 1.62 -4.83
CA TRP A 148 2.27 0.38 -5.60
C TRP A 148 2.97 0.46 -6.96
N PHE A 149 2.76 1.57 -7.67
CA PHE A 149 3.32 1.77 -9.00
C PHE A 149 4.84 1.78 -8.97
N LEU A 150 5.47 2.40 -7.95
CA LEU A 150 6.93 2.39 -7.82
C LEU A 150 7.48 0.97 -7.67
N PHE A 151 6.88 0.13 -6.83
CA PHE A 151 7.31 -1.27 -6.67
C PHE A 151 7.07 -2.09 -7.95
N TYR A 152 5.85 -2.01 -8.51
CA TYR A 152 5.49 -2.71 -9.73
C TYR A 152 6.40 -2.33 -10.91
N LYS A 153 6.61 -1.03 -11.12
CA LYS A 153 7.41 -0.53 -12.24
C LYS A 153 8.90 -0.86 -12.06
N THR A 154 9.42 -0.73 -10.84
CA THR A 154 10.81 -1.07 -10.54
C THR A 154 11.07 -2.56 -10.75
N ALA A 155 10.19 -3.42 -10.25
CA ALA A 155 10.27 -4.85 -10.49
C ALA A 155 10.23 -5.17 -11.99
N LYS A 156 9.26 -4.60 -12.72
CA LYS A 156 9.11 -4.80 -14.15
C LYS A 156 10.35 -4.37 -14.93
N ASP A 157 10.94 -3.23 -14.60
CA ASP A 157 12.14 -2.71 -15.27
C ASP A 157 13.38 -3.57 -15.03
N LEU A 158 13.39 -4.34 -13.94
CA LEU A 158 14.48 -5.27 -13.60
C LEU A 158 14.17 -6.73 -13.96
N GLY A 159 13.01 -7.02 -14.56
CA GLY A 159 12.60 -8.35 -14.98
C GLY A 159 11.98 -9.23 -13.88
N TYR A 160 11.56 -8.66 -12.75
CA TYR A 160 10.89 -9.38 -11.67
C TYR A 160 9.37 -9.34 -11.82
N ASN A 161 8.69 -10.36 -11.28
CA ASN A 161 7.24 -10.37 -11.10
C ASN A 161 6.89 -10.00 -9.65
N LEU A 162 6.61 -8.72 -9.39
CA LEU A 162 6.25 -8.21 -8.07
C LEU A 162 4.89 -7.49 -8.14
N ASP A 163 4.00 -7.89 -7.25
CA ASP A 163 2.75 -7.18 -7.00
C ASP A 163 2.52 -7.11 -5.49
N ILE A 164 2.73 -5.93 -4.91
CA ILE A 164 2.59 -5.72 -3.46
C ILE A 164 1.13 -5.49 -3.04
N ASP A 165 0.22 -5.31 -4.01
CA ASP A 165 -1.22 -5.25 -3.78
C ASP A 165 -1.78 -6.68 -3.60
N SER A 166 -2.21 -6.99 -2.38
CA SER A 166 -2.67 -8.33 -2.01
C SER A 166 -4.01 -8.71 -2.64
N ASN A 167 -4.91 -7.75 -2.88
CA ASN A 167 -6.25 -8.02 -3.39
C ASN A 167 -6.33 -7.97 -4.93
N LYS A 168 -5.30 -7.41 -5.58
CA LYS A 168 -5.16 -7.28 -7.05
C LYS A 168 -6.32 -6.54 -7.71
N GLY A 169 -7.02 -5.70 -6.97
CA GLY A 169 -8.20 -4.96 -7.39
C GLY A 169 -7.89 -3.89 -8.44
N LEU A 170 -8.95 -3.22 -8.90
CA LEU A 170 -8.84 -2.10 -9.85
C LEU A 170 -8.21 -0.85 -9.20
N LEU A 171 -8.47 -0.67 -7.91
CA LEU A 171 -7.87 0.36 -7.06
C LEU A 171 -6.94 -0.32 -6.06
N VAL A 172 -5.92 0.42 -5.61
CA VAL A 172 -4.99 -0.02 -4.58
C VAL A 172 -5.25 0.82 -3.36
N PHE A 173 -5.63 0.24 -2.23
CA PHE A 173 -5.79 0.95 -0.97
C PHE A 173 -4.55 0.78 -0.09
N PRO A 174 -4.24 1.75 0.79
CA PRO A 174 -3.11 1.62 1.73
C PRO A 174 -3.13 0.31 2.54
N TYR A 175 -4.32 -0.19 2.87
CA TYR A 175 -4.50 -1.40 3.68
C TYR A 175 -4.22 -2.68 2.89
N ASP A 176 -4.26 -2.63 1.56
CA ASP A 176 -3.97 -3.79 0.70
C ASP A 176 -2.50 -4.23 0.81
N PHE A 177 -1.63 -3.35 1.32
CA PHE A 177 -0.23 -3.66 1.59
C PHE A 177 -0.03 -4.49 2.86
N LEU A 178 -0.94 -4.45 3.83
CA LEU A 178 -0.78 -5.11 5.14
C LEU A 178 -0.66 -6.63 5.02
N ASP A 179 -1.40 -7.21 4.08
CA ASP A 179 -1.44 -8.66 3.80
C ASP A 179 -0.50 -9.08 2.65
N SER A 180 0.36 -8.17 2.19
CA SER A 180 1.30 -8.48 1.13
C SER A 180 2.38 -9.46 1.60
N LYS A 181 2.47 -10.62 0.95
CA LYS A 181 3.51 -11.64 1.27
C LYS A 181 4.95 -11.15 1.05
N TYR A 182 5.11 -10.12 0.23
CA TYR A 182 6.40 -9.51 -0.10
C TYR A 182 6.86 -8.50 0.97
N LEU A 183 5.94 -8.03 1.81
CA LEU A 183 6.21 -7.01 2.80
C LEU A 183 6.28 -7.60 4.22
N GLU A 184 7.31 -7.22 4.95
CA GLU A 184 7.41 -7.46 6.38
C GLU A 184 7.10 -6.20 7.17
N GLN A 185 6.61 -6.37 8.39
CA GLN A 185 6.38 -5.23 9.27
C GLN A 185 7.68 -4.89 9.99
N VAL A 186 8.02 -3.61 10.05
CA VAL A 186 9.17 -3.09 10.81
C VAL A 186 8.67 -2.36 12.06
N ILE A 187 9.24 -2.72 13.21
CA ILE A 187 9.01 -2.02 14.47
C ILE A 187 10.10 -0.96 14.61
N ILE A 188 9.69 0.30 14.68
CA ILE A 188 10.54 1.48 14.82
C ILE A 188 10.42 1.93 16.28
N LYS A 189 11.39 1.49 17.08
CA LYS A 189 11.64 1.81 18.49
C LYS A 189 13.13 1.76 18.67
#